data_AF-A0A137PCU6-F1
#
_entry.id   AF-A0A137PCU6-F1
#
_cell.length_a   1.000
_cell.length_b   1.000
_cell.length_c   1.000
_cell.angle_alpha   90.00
_cell.angle_beta   90.00
_cell.angle_gamma   90.00
#
_symmetry.space_group_name_H-M   'P 1'
#
loop_
_entity.id
_entity.type
_entity.pdbx_description
1 polymer ?
#
loop_
_entity_poly.entity_id
_entity_poly.type
_entity_poly.pdbx_seq_one_letter_code
_entity_poly.pdbx_strand_id
1 'polypeptide(L)'
;MDLIKEVPIKATEAAQALIKEVLIKAMEVAQALTKPPPPSGPPRLDWRQCNRGQVPEDAVRGGKEADGRPLYIARRRLEGSLQVGKVAPHLKGCFIPYGCKEKFFEDCEVLCGDAAKLRWVEVRSRCQPKGWVPVEAGHEKDGSKLWVARIIEGDAELVGKVGSHFKTGIVYGYGMEEKYARDGEVYQVLALP
;
A
#
# COMPACT_ATOMS: atom_id res chain seq x y z
N MET A 1 -14.61 59.69 -18.96
CA MET A 1 -14.16 58.63 -19.89
C MET A 1 -13.12 57.83 -19.14
N ASP A 2 -13.58 56.83 -18.39
CA ASP A 2 -12.71 56.04 -17.52
C ASP A 2 -12.17 54.81 -18.26
N LEU A 3 -10.85 54.71 -18.26
CA LEU A 3 -10.06 53.66 -18.86
C LEU A 3 -9.98 52.48 -17.87
N ILE A 4 -10.91 51.52 -17.96
CA ILE A 4 -10.75 50.24 -17.27
C ILE A 4 -9.66 49.47 -18.02
N LYS A 5 -8.44 49.46 -17.48
CA LYS A 5 -7.35 48.61 -17.96
C LYS A 5 -7.67 47.16 -17.62
N GLU A 6 -7.93 46.33 -18.62
CA GLU A 6 -7.98 44.88 -18.46
C GLU A 6 -6.63 44.36 -17.94
N VAL A 7 -6.66 43.65 -16.80
CA VAL A 7 -5.49 42.93 -16.29
C VAL A 7 -5.32 41.66 -17.14
N PRO A 8 -4.14 41.37 -17.70
CA PRO A 8 -3.97 40.28 -18.65
C PRO A 8 -4.12 38.90 -17.97
N ILE A 9 -5.05 38.09 -18.48
CA ILE A 9 -5.42 36.73 -18.04
C ILE A 9 -4.21 35.78 -17.87
N LYS A 10 -3.11 36.00 -18.63
CA LYS A 10 -1.87 35.21 -18.49
C LYS A 10 -1.11 35.44 -17.18
N ALA A 11 -1.20 36.64 -16.59
CA ALA A 11 -0.55 36.94 -15.31
C ALA A 11 -1.22 36.17 -14.16
N THR A 12 -2.54 35.95 -14.26
CA THR A 12 -3.32 35.17 -13.28
C THR A 12 -3.02 33.67 -13.32
N GLU A 13 -2.82 33.08 -14.50
CA GLU A 13 -2.47 31.65 -14.60
C GLU A 13 -1.05 31.36 -14.05
N ALA A 14 -0.08 32.22 -14.35
CA ALA A 14 1.29 32.09 -13.83
C ALA A 14 1.32 32.24 -12.29
N ALA A 15 0.58 33.20 -11.74
CA ALA A 15 0.45 33.37 -10.30
C ALA A 15 -0.24 32.16 -9.64
N GLN A 16 -1.31 31.62 -10.25
CA GLN A 16 -1.98 30.42 -9.75
C GLN A 16 -1.06 29.18 -9.77
N ALA A 17 -0.26 29.01 -10.82
CA ALA A 17 0.71 27.92 -10.91
C ALA A 17 1.78 28.02 -9.82
N LEU A 18 2.32 29.22 -9.59
CA LEU A 18 3.33 29.46 -8.55
C LEU A 18 2.76 29.24 -7.14
N ILE A 19 1.55 29.72 -6.86
CA ILE A 19 0.86 29.49 -5.58
C ILE A 19 0.66 27.99 -5.35
N LYS A 20 0.22 27.26 -6.39
CA LYS A 20 0.06 25.80 -6.32
C LYS A 20 1.38 25.10 -6.06
N GLU A 21 2.47 25.52 -6.71
CA GLU A 21 3.80 24.97 -6.50
C GLU A 21 4.33 25.23 -5.08
N VAL A 22 4.17 26.46 -4.58
CA VAL A 22 4.57 26.83 -3.21
C VAL A 22 3.77 26.06 -2.18
N LEU A 23 2.46 25.88 -2.39
CA LEU A 23 1.61 25.06 -1.52
C LEU A 23 2.03 23.59 -1.55
N ILE A 24 2.33 23.02 -2.72
CA ILE A 24 2.83 21.64 -2.83
C ILE A 24 4.15 21.50 -2.08
N LYS A 25 5.11 22.40 -2.30
CA LYS A 25 6.41 22.38 -1.59
C LYS A 25 6.23 22.53 -0.09
N ALA A 26 5.35 23.43 0.36
CA ALA A 26 5.04 23.61 1.78
C ALA A 26 4.39 22.35 2.38
N MET A 27 3.51 21.67 1.65
CA MET A 27 2.90 20.40 2.06
C MET A 27 3.93 19.26 2.08
N GLU A 28 4.85 19.17 1.11
CA GLU A 28 5.94 18.20 1.12
C GLU A 28 6.89 18.44 2.32
N VAL A 29 7.22 19.69 2.62
CA VAL A 29 8.00 20.07 3.80
C VAL A 29 7.25 19.73 5.09
N ALA A 30 5.96 20.05 5.20
CA ALA A 30 5.14 19.71 6.36
C ALA A 30 5.06 18.19 6.56
N GLN A 31 4.86 17.41 5.49
CA GLN A 31 4.88 15.94 5.55
C GLN A 31 6.24 15.42 6.03
N ALA A 32 7.36 15.98 5.55
CA ALA A 32 8.70 15.62 6.01
C ALA A 32 8.93 15.95 7.50
N LEU A 33 8.40 17.08 7.98
CA LEU A 33 8.49 17.51 9.40
C LEU A 33 7.60 16.69 10.33
N THR A 34 6.53 16.05 9.82
CA THR A 34 5.66 15.14 10.60
C THR A 34 6.19 13.71 10.69
N LYS A 35 7.29 13.37 10.00
CA LYS A 35 7.87 12.04 10.12
C LYS A 35 8.43 11.87 11.54
N PRO A 36 7.95 10.88 12.32
CA PRO A 36 8.55 10.61 13.61
C PRO A 36 10.03 10.25 13.41
N PRO A 37 10.91 10.61 14.36
CA PRO A 37 12.31 10.23 14.28
C PRO A 37 12.40 8.71 14.07
N PRO A 38 13.34 8.25 13.21
CA PRO A 38 13.47 6.84 12.95
C PRO A 38 13.67 6.09 14.27
N PRO A 39 12.87 5.05 14.55
CA PRO A 39 12.99 4.29 15.78
C PRO A 39 14.40 3.69 15.88
N SER A 40 14.92 3.51 17.10
CA SER A 40 16.28 3.00 17.31
C SER A 40 16.45 1.60 16.67
N GLY A 41 17.35 1.52 15.70
CA GLY A 41 17.66 0.32 14.91
C GLY A 41 16.59 -0.02 13.85
N PRO A 42 16.98 -0.73 12.78
CA PRO A 42 16.03 -1.16 11.75
C PRO A 42 14.93 -2.04 12.36
N PRO A 43 13.73 -2.11 11.74
CA PRO A 43 12.76 -3.13 12.12
C PRO A 43 13.36 -4.51 11.87
N ARG A 44 13.14 -5.42 12.82
CA ARG A 44 13.38 -6.84 12.57
C ARG A 44 12.10 -7.38 11.94
N LEU A 45 12.02 -7.30 10.62
CA LEU A 45 10.96 -7.94 9.85
C LEU A 45 11.42 -9.32 9.42
N ASP A 46 10.56 -10.30 9.62
CA ASP A 46 10.80 -11.65 9.14
C ASP A 46 9.51 -12.27 8.60
N TRP A 47 9.68 -13.20 7.65
CA TRP A 47 8.58 -13.95 7.07
C TRP A 47 8.59 -15.33 7.69
N ARG A 48 7.49 -15.69 8.36
CA ARG A 48 7.37 -16.98 9.05
C ARG A 48 6.31 -17.84 8.43
N GLN A 49 6.55 -19.14 8.40
CA GLN A 49 5.55 -20.10 7.94
C GLN A 49 4.30 -20.01 8.82
N CYS A 50 3.14 -19.98 8.18
CA CYS A 50 1.83 -20.00 8.79
C CYS A 50 0.98 -21.05 8.07
N ASN A 51 0.45 -22.00 8.82
CA ASN A 51 -0.40 -23.07 8.29
C ASN A 51 -1.78 -22.98 8.93
N ARG A 52 -2.82 -23.13 8.13
CA ARG A 52 -4.23 -23.16 8.53
C ARG A 52 -4.66 -21.97 9.39
N GLY A 53 -4.09 -20.79 9.09
CA GLY A 53 -4.37 -19.55 9.82
C GLY A 53 -3.75 -19.47 11.22
N GLN A 54 -2.76 -20.31 11.56
CA GLN A 54 -1.97 -20.20 12.79
C GLN A 54 -1.02 -19.00 12.72
N VAL A 55 -1.59 -17.80 12.86
CA VAL A 55 -0.88 -16.53 12.77
C VAL A 55 -0.07 -16.29 14.06
N PRO A 56 1.25 -16.01 13.98
CA PRO A 56 2.07 -15.64 15.14
C PRO A 56 1.57 -14.37 15.85
N GLU A 57 1.85 -14.25 17.14
CA GLU A 57 1.37 -13.13 17.98
C GLU A 57 1.88 -11.75 17.52
N ASP A 58 3.10 -11.69 16.99
CA ASP A 58 3.76 -10.48 16.49
C ASP A 58 3.61 -10.31 14.97
N ALA A 59 2.63 -10.98 14.36
CA ALA A 59 2.29 -10.77 12.96
C ALA A 59 1.81 -9.33 12.73
N VAL A 60 2.32 -8.72 11.66
CA VAL A 60 1.97 -7.36 11.29
C VAL A 60 0.54 -7.35 10.75
N ARG A 61 -0.35 -6.65 11.46
CA ARG A 61 -1.73 -6.43 11.00
C ARG A 61 -1.69 -5.59 9.72
N GLY A 62 -2.25 -6.15 8.66
CA GLY A 62 -2.36 -5.52 7.35
C GLY A 62 -3.63 -4.68 7.20
N GLY A 63 -4.70 -5.09 7.85
CA GLY A 63 -6.01 -4.44 7.75
C GLY A 63 -7.09 -5.17 8.52
N LYS A 64 -8.30 -5.18 7.97
CA LYS A 64 -9.50 -5.75 8.59
C LYS A 64 -10.59 -6.07 7.57
N GLU A 65 -11.41 -7.07 7.88
CA GLU A 65 -12.70 -7.29 7.23
C GLU A 65 -13.69 -6.17 7.59
N ALA A 66 -14.78 -6.05 6.85
CA ALA A 66 -15.81 -5.03 7.09
C ALA A 66 -16.44 -5.11 8.49
N ASP A 67 -16.48 -6.30 9.09
CA ASP A 67 -16.95 -6.51 10.47
C ASP A 67 -15.89 -6.24 11.54
N GLY A 68 -14.72 -5.74 11.14
CA GLY A 68 -13.62 -5.34 12.02
C GLY A 68 -12.64 -6.47 12.36
N ARG A 69 -12.89 -7.72 11.96
CA ARG A 69 -11.95 -8.83 12.21
C ARG A 69 -10.60 -8.57 11.53
N PRO A 70 -9.47 -8.83 12.20
CA PRO A 70 -8.15 -8.44 11.69
C PRO A 70 -7.71 -9.31 10.51
N LEU A 71 -7.00 -8.68 9.57
CA LEU A 71 -6.29 -9.32 8.47
C LEU A 71 -4.79 -9.08 8.60
N TYR A 72 -4.00 -10.09 8.29
CA TYR A 72 -2.53 -10.07 8.37
C TYR A 72 -1.91 -10.23 6.98
N ILE A 73 -0.67 -9.74 6.84
CA ILE A 73 0.03 -9.71 5.55
C ILE A 73 0.62 -11.08 5.27
N ALA A 74 0.13 -11.73 4.22
CA ALA A 74 0.60 -13.04 3.78
C ALA A 74 1.37 -12.93 2.46
N ARG A 75 2.27 -13.88 2.21
CA ARG A 75 2.79 -14.15 0.87
C ARG A 75 2.89 -15.64 0.60
N ARG A 76 2.87 -16.03 -0.67
CA ARG A 76 3.01 -17.42 -1.12
C ARG A 76 3.69 -17.51 -2.47
N ARG A 77 4.54 -18.54 -2.67
CA ARG A 77 5.10 -18.87 -3.98
C ARG A 77 4.03 -19.45 -4.91
N LEU A 78 3.91 -18.90 -6.11
CA LEU A 78 2.98 -19.35 -7.16
C LEU A 78 3.65 -19.25 -8.52
N GLU A 79 3.76 -20.36 -9.25
CA GLU A 79 4.19 -20.38 -10.67
C GLU A 79 5.49 -19.60 -10.97
N GLY A 80 6.48 -19.69 -10.07
CA GLY A 80 7.76 -18.99 -10.21
C GLY A 80 7.77 -17.53 -9.74
N SER A 81 6.67 -17.08 -9.12
CA SER A 81 6.53 -15.77 -8.49
C SER A 81 6.30 -15.91 -6.97
N LEU A 82 6.37 -14.80 -6.24
CA LEU A 82 6.07 -14.69 -4.80
C LEU A 82 5.02 -13.59 -4.64
N GLN A 83 3.80 -13.98 -4.30
CA GLN A 83 2.61 -13.16 -4.38
C GLN A 83 2.08 -12.81 -3.00
N VAL A 84 1.61 -11.59 -2.82
CA VAL A 84 1.15 -11.05 -1.52
C VAL A 84 -0.37 -11.07 -1.46
N GLY A 85 -0.91 -11.36 -0.27
CA GLY A 85 -2.35 -11.33 0.01
C GLY A 85 -2.61 -11.27 1.51
N LYS A 86 -3.70 -11.89 1.96
CA LYS A 86 -4.18 -11.83 3.34
C LYS A 86 -4.26 -13.20 4.00
N VAL A 87 -4.04 -13.26 5.31
CA VAL A 87 -4.26 -14.44 6.16
C VAL A 87 -4.92 -13.99 7.46
N ALA A 88 -5.74 -14.85 8.05
CA ALA A 88 -6.23 -14.63 9.41
C ALA A 88 -6.67 -15.97 10.04
N PRO A 89 -6.72 -16.06 11.39
CA PRO A 89 -7.20 -17.27 12.06
C PRO A 89 -8.63 -17.67 11.66
N HIS A 90 -9.52 -16.69 11.50
CA HIS A 90 -10.91 -16.93 11.11
C HIS A 90 -11.07 -17.37 9.65
N LEU A 91 -10.07 -17.12 8.80
CA LEU A 91 -10.01 -17.56 7.41
C LEU A 91 -9.45 -18.99 7.27
N LYS A 92 -8.81 -19.53 8.33
CA LYS A 92 -8.20 -20.86 8.36
C LYS A 92 -7.17 -21.10 7.26
N GLY A 93 -6.58 -20.05 6.72
CA GLY A 93 -5.65 -20.08 5.60
C GLY A 93 -5.43 -18.68 5.03
N CYS A 94 -4.75 -18.62 3.90
CA CYS A 94 -4.46 -17.38 3.19
C CYS A 94 -5.25 -17.28 1.88
N PHE A 95 -5.52 -16.05 1.48
CA PHE A 95 -6.11 -15.70 0.20
C PHE A 95 -5.13 -14.82 -0.57
N ILE A 96 -4.73 -15.28 -1.76
CA ILE A 96 -3.72 -14.64 -2.60
C ILE A 96 -4.36 -14.25 -3.94
N PRO A 97 -4.45 -12.95 -4.27
CA PRO A 97 -4.87 -12.50 -5.60
C PRO A 97 -3.79 -12.87 -6.63
N TYR A 98 -4.15 -13.75 -7.57
CA TYR A 98 -3.26 -14.20 -8.63
C TYR A 98 -4.04 -14.81 -9.82
N GLY A 99 -3.72 -14.36 -11.03
CA GLY A 99 -4.29 -14.91 -12.26
C GLY A 99 -5.78 -14.67 -12.37
N CYS A 100 -6.22 -13.43 -12.12
CA CYS A 100 -7.60 -12.96 -12.17
C CYS A 100 -8.54 -13.54 -11.09
N LYS A 101 -8.01 -14.25 -10.10
CA LYS A 101 -8.80 -14.82 -8.99
C LYS A 101 -8.12 -14.59 -7.65
N GLU A 102 -8.92 -14.56 -6.59
CA GLU A 102 -8.41 -14.69 -5.23
C GLU A 102 -8.38 -16.18 -4.86
N LYS A 103 -7.18 -16.74 -4.77
CA LYS A 103 -6.98 -18.18 -4.54
C LYS A 103 -6.78 -18.46 -3.05
N PHE A 104 -7.49 -19.45 -2.53
CA PHE A 104 -7.32 -19.94 -1.16
C PHE A 104 -6.19 -20.97 -1.07
N PHE A 105 -5.39 -20.88 0.00
CA PHE A 105 -4.40 -21.90 0.36
C PHE A 105 -4.32 -22.10 1.87
N GLU A 106 -4.02 -23.33 2.30
CA GLU A 106 -3.84 -23.63 3.72
C GLU A 106 -2.51 -23.09 4.28
N ASP A 107 -1.47 -22.97 3.47
CA ASP A 107 -0.14 -22.55 3.90
C ASP A 107 0.31 -21.21 3.28
N CYS A 108 1.13 -20.46 4.00
CA CYS A 108 1.75 -19.23 3.51
C CYS A 108 2.93 -18.84 4.39
N GLU A 109 3.61 -17.76 4.03
CA GLU A 109 4.43 -17.00 4.96
C GLU A 109 3.65 -15.76 5.41
N VAL A 110 3.78 -15.37 6.68
CA VAL A 110 3.20 -14.17 7.25
C VAL A 110 4.30 -13.21 7.68
N LEU A 111 4.11 -11.92 7.44
CA LEU A 111 5.05 -10.87 7.87
C LEU A 111 4.92 -10.66 9.38
N CYS A 112 6.02 -10.82 10.09
CA CYS A 112 6.12 -10.57 11.53
C CYS A 112 7.16 -9.49 11.84
N GLY A 113 7.04 -8.88 13.02
CA GLY A 113 8.02 -7.94 13.54
C GLY A 113 7.40 -6.70 14.18
N ASP A 114 8.25 -5.70 14.44
CA ASP A 114 7.85 -4.48 15.12
C ASP A 114 7.05 -3.53 14.20
N ALA A 115 5.72 -3.73 14.19
CA ALA A 115 4.78 -2.92 13.42
C ALA A 115 4.81 -1.44 13.82
N ALA A 116 5.26 -1.07 15.03
CA ALA A 116 5.35 0.32 15.46
C ALA A 116 6.41 1.12 14.67
N LYS A 117 7.32 0.42 13.98
CA LYS A 117 8.33 1.02 13.09
C LYS A 117 7.86 1.19 11.65
N LEU A 118 6.67 0.70 11.32
CA LEU A 118 6.11 0.74 9.97
C LEU A 118 5.06 1.83 9.83
N ARG A 119 4.87 2.34 8.62
CA ARG A 119 3.82 3.33 8.32
C ARG A 119 3.09 2.95 7.04
N TRP A 120 1.78 3.19 7.06
CA TRP A 120 0.95 3.16 5.87
C TRP A 120 1.02 4.52 5.21
N VAL A 121 1.64 4.58 4.03
CA VAL A 121 1.85 5.83 3.28
C VAL A 121 0.82 5.89 2.16
N GLU A 122 0.03 6.95 2.12
CA GLU A 122 -0.95 7.15 1.06
C GLU A 122 -0.26 7.40 -0.28
N VAL A 123 -0.75 6.71 -1.31
CA VAL A 123 -0.27 6.80 -2.69
C VAL A 123 -1.47 6.92 -3.61
N ARG A 124 -1.31 7.70 -4.68
CA ARG A 124 -2.29 7.84 -5.76
C ARG A 124 -1.70 7.31 -7.06
N SER A 125 -2.49 6.52 -7.79
CA SER A 125 -2.08 5.90 -9.05
C SER A 125 -0.83 5.03 -8.90
N ARG A 126 0.33 5.42 -9.44
CA ARG A 126 1.54 4.57 -9.44
C ARG A 126 2.22 4.53 -8.08
N CYS A 127 2.87 3.39 -7.77
CA CYS A 127 3.64 3.20 -6.53
C CYS A 127 4.82 4.18 -6.44
N GLN A 128 4.60 5.34 -5.82
CA GLN A 128 5.63 6.36 -5.58
C GLN A 128 5.51 6.96 -4.16
N PRO A 129 5.79 6.19 -3.10
CA PRO A 129 5.83 6.72 -1.74
C PRO A 129 7.14 7.51 -1.54
N LYS A 130 7.18 8.75 -2.04
CA LYS A 130 8.38 9.61 -2.05
C LYS A 130 9.00 9.73 -0.65
N GLY A 131 10.29 9.45 -0.56
CA GLY A 131 11.05 9.57 0.69
C GLY A 131 10.76 8.46 1.71
N TRP A 132 9.99 7.44 1.36
CA TRP A 132 9.77 6.25 2.20
C TRP A 132 10.39 5.03 1.53
N VAL A 133 10.71 4.00 2.32
CA VAL A 133 11.25 2.73 1.81
C VAL A 133 10.15 1.67 1.87
N PRO A 134 9.53 1.29 0.74
CA PRO A 134 8.45 0.29 0.72
C PRO A 134 8.90 -1.08 1.22
N VAL A 135 8.02 -1.77 1.94
CA VAL A 135 8.26 -3.15 2.40
C VAL A 135 8.11 -4.10 1.21
N GLU A 136 9.24 -4.59 0.71
CA GLU A 136 9.28 -5.61 -0.34
C GLU A 136 8.74 -6.93 0.21
N ALA A 137 7.77 -7.50 -0.49
CA ALA A 137 7.05 -8.68 -0.02
C ALA A 137 6.98 -9.79 -1.06
N GLY A 138 7.39 -9.52 -2.29
CA GLY A 138 7.33 -10.50 -3.35
C GLY A 138 7.95 -10.03 -4.65
N HIS A 139 7.76 -10.83 -5.67
CA HIS A 139 8.17 -10.55 -7.03
C HIS A 139 7.27 -11.29 -8.03
N GLU A 140 7.11 -10.71 -9.20
CA GLU A 140 6.55 -11.39 -10.36
C GLU A 140 7.54 -12.42 -10.93
N LYS A 141 7.08 -13.24 -11.87
CA LYS A 141 7.88 -14.30 -12.50
C LYS A 141 9.13 -13.77 -13.23
N ASP A 142 9.06 -12.53 -13.74
CA ASP A 142 10.18 -11.86 -14.40
C ASP A 142 11.17 -11.21 -13.40
N GLY A 143 10.90 -11.33 -12.09
CA GLY A 143 11.69 -10.73 -11.02
C GLY A 143 11.26 -9.31 -10.65
N SER A 144 10.27 -8.72 -11.33
CA SER A 144 9.74 -7.40 -10.99
C SER A 144 9.20 -7.39 -9.56
N LYS A 145 9.65 -6.43 -8.75
CA LYS A 145 9.34 -6.38 -7.32
C LYS A 145 7.88 -6.07 -7.03
N LEU A 146 7.40 -6.64 -5.92
CA LEU A 146 6.09 -6.39 -5.34
C LEU A 146 6.25 -5.91 -3.88
N TRP A 147 5.46 -4.91 -3.53
CA TRP A 147 5.41 -4.32 -2.20
C TRP A 147 4.05 -4.51 -1.55
N VAL A 148 4.03 -4.52 -0.22
CA VAL A 148 2.80 -4.59 0.56
C VAL A 148 1.99 -3.32 0.36
N ALA A 149 0.72 -3.48 0.00
CA ALA A 149 -0.23 -2.40 -0.09
C ALA A 149 -1.56 -2.78 0.58
N ARG A 150 -2.39 -1.78 0.86
CA ARG A 150 -3.79 -1.98 1.23
C ARG A 150 -4.70 -0.92 0.62
N ILE A 151 -5.97 -1.27 0.42
CA ILE A 151 -7.03 -0.34 0.01
C ILE A 151 -8.15 -0.34 1.05
N ILE A 152 -8.89 0.77 1.12
CA ILE A 152 -10.08 0.89 1.96
C ILE A 152 -11.30 0.77 1.04
N GLU A 153 -12.14 -0.24 1.25
CA GLU A 153 -13.39 -0.47 0.51
C GLU A 153 -14.54 -0.58 1.52
N GLY A 154 -15.32 0.50 1.67
CA GLY A 154 -16.28 0.63 2.76
C GLY A 154 -15.56 0.62 4.12
N ASP A 155 -15.98 -0.28 5.01
CA ASP A 155 -15.36 -0.46 6.34
C ASP A 155 -14.17 -1.44 6.33
N ALA A 156 -13.91 -2.10 5.20
CA ALA A 156 -12.81 -3.06 5.06
C ALA A 156 -11.48 -2.37 4.72
N GLU A 157 -10.40 -2.88 5.29
CA GLU A 157 -9.01 -2.53 4.93
C GLU A 157 -8.36 -3.78 4.34
N LEU A 158 -8.27 -3.85 3.02
CA LEU A 158 -7.93 -5.07 2.28
C LEU A 158 -6.46 -5.07 1.87
N VAL A 159 -5.73 -6.10 2.29
CA VAL A 159 -4.31 -6.28 1.96
C VAL A 159 -4.15 -6.76 0.52
N GLY A 160 -3.15 -6.23 -0.16
CA GLY A 160 -2.78 -6.60 -1.52
C GLY A 160 -1.32 -6.28 -1.83
N LYS A 161 -1.05 -6.15 -3.13
CA LYS A 161 0.27 -5.91 -3.69
C LYS A 161 0.26 -4.73 -4.63
N VAL A 162 1.41 -4.08 -4.75
CA VAL A 162 1.65 -3.09 -5.80
C VAL A 162 3.04 -3.30 -6.39
N GLY A 163 3.18 -3.05 -7.69
CA GLY A 163 4.45 -3.05 -8.41
C GLY A 163 4.62 -1.74 -9.17
N SER A 164 5.87 -1.34 -9.43
CA SER A 164 6.19 -0.13 -10.19
C SER A 164 5.83 -0.26 -11.67
N HIS A 165 5.72 -1.50 -12.13
CA HIS A 165 5.32 -1.90 -13.48
C HIS A 165 3.78 -1.99 -13.65
N PHE A 166 3.00 -1.89 -12.56
CA PHE A 166 1.55 -1.88 -12.67
C PHE A 166 1.09 -0.58 -13.34
N LYS A 167 0.17 -0.74 -14.30
CA LYS A 167 -0.46 0.40 -15.00
C LYS A 167 -1.47 1.12 -14.11
N THR A 168 -2.08 0.37 -13.19
CA THR A 168 -3.04 0.85 -12.19
C THR A 168 -2.39 0.83 -10.79
N GLY A 169 -3.15 1.18 -9.75
CA GLY A 169 -2.65 1.18 -8.38
C GLY A 169 -2.48 -0.23 -7.81
N ILE A 170 -3.10 -0.48 -6.66
CA ILE A 170 -3.02 -1.76 -5.94
C ILE A 170 -3.82 -2.87 -6.65
N VAL A 171 -3.29 -4.09 -6.56
CA VAL A 171 -4.01 -5.36 -6.84
C VAL A 171 -4.33 -6.04 -5.50
N TYR A 172 -5.57 -6.45 -5.29
CA TYR A 172 -6.03 -7.02 -4.02
C TYR A 172 -7.11 -8.09 -4.23
N GLY A 173 -7.35 -8.93 -3.22
CA GLY A 173 -8.37 -9.98 -3.26
C GLY A 173 -9.61 -9.57 -2.46
N TYR A 174 -10.79 -9.70 -3.06
CA TYR A 174 -12.06 -9.56 -2.36
C TYR A 174 -13.20 -10.27 -3.10
N GLY A 175 -14.03 -10.99 -2.36
CA GLY A 175 -15.16 -11.72 -2.95
C GLY A 175 -14.75 -12.84 -3.91
N MET A 176 -13.60 -13.48 -3.69
CA MET A 176 -13.02 -14.53 -4.55
C MET A 176 -12.45 -14.02 -5.89
N GLU A 177 -12.43 -12.71 -6.11
CA GLU A 177 -11.89 -12.08 -7.32
C GLU A 177 -10.59 -11.34 -7.04
N GLU A 178 -9.73 -11.28 -8.06
CA GLU A 178 -8.61 -10.34 -8.09
C GLU A 178 -9.12 -8.99 -8.61
N LYS A 179 -9.02 -7.96 -7.77
CA LYS A 179 -9.46 -6.61 -8.03
C LYS A 179 -8.29 -5.66 -8.21
N TYR A 180 -8.56 -4.57 -8.89
CA TYR A 180 -7.62 -3.51 -9.22
C TYR A 180 -8.19 -2.18 -8.74
N ALA A 181 -7.36 -1.36 -8.11
CA ALA A 181 -7.74 0.03 -7.84
C ALA A 181 -8.04 0.77 -9.15
N ARG A 182 -9.07 1.61 -9.11
CA ARG A 182 -9.44 2.50 -10.23
C ARG A 182 -8.38 3.58 -10.39
N ASP A 183 -8.34 4.19 -11.57
CA ASP A 183 -7.41 5.29 -11.80
C ASP A 183 -7.72 6.47 -10.86
N GLY A 184 -6.67 7.05 -10.29
CA GLY A 184 -6.75 8.12 -9.29
C GLY A 184 -7.19 7.69 -7.87
N GLU A 185 -7.55 6.42 -7.68
CA GLU A 185 -7.97 5.89 -6.37
C GLU A 185 -6.78 5.87 -5.39
N VAL A 186 -7.07 6.22 -4.14
CA VAL A 186 -6.07 6.26 -3.06
C VAL A 186 -5.93 4.87 -2.46
N TYR A 187 -4.70 4.43 -2.30
CA TYR A 187 -4.36 3.24 -1.53
C TYR A 187 -3.14 3.56 -0.65
N GLN A 188 -2.74 2.63 0.19
CA GLN A 188 -1.62 2.80 1.09
C GLN A 188 -0.55 1.75 0.82
N VAL A 189 0.71 2.16 0.84
CA VAL A 189 1.88 1.28 0.77
C VAL A 189 2.49 1.19 2.16
N LEU A 190 2.80 -0.02 2.62
CA LEU A 190 3.51 -0.21 3.87
C LEU A 190 4.98 0.11 3.67
N ALA A 191 5.52 1.02 4.47
CA ALA A 191 6.87 1.51 4.29
C ALA A 191 7.56 1.86 5.60
N LEU A 192 8.88 2.01 5.49
CA LEU A 192 9.78 2.51 6.52
C LEU A 192 10.06 4.00 6.31
N PRO A 193 10.19 4.78 7.41
CA PRO A 193 10.36 6.23 7.37
C PRO A 193 11.62 6.71 6.65
#